data_AF-A0A9D7S2Y6-F1
#
_entry.id   AF-A0A9D7S2Y6-F1
#
_cell.length_a   1.000
_cell.length_b   1.000
_cell.length_c   1.000
_cell.angle_alpha   90.00
_cell.angle_beta   90.00
_cell.angle_gamma   90.00
#
_symmetry.space_group_name_H-M   'P 1'
#
loop_
_entity.id
_entity.type
_entity.pdbx_description
1 polymer ?
#
loop_
_entity_poly.entity_id
_entity_poly.type
_entity_poly.pdbx_seq_one_letter_code
_entity_poly.pdbx_strand_id
1 'polypeptide(L)'
;MPAINPNILIWARETAGLSIDDAAEKLGIAEARGVSPLDRLRAYESGEQPLSRTTLVKMSKIYRRSLLTFYLDAPPRKGDRGEDFRTLPSQHTADEPLVDALLRDIRARQSMVRTLLEEDDDAEALPFIGSMSVSAGVPQVLSSIQSTIDLDLATFRSQGTPEAAFTYLRSRVEAVGVFVLLIGNLGSHHTNLDVSAFRGFALADPLAPFVVINDQDAT
;
A
#
# COMPACT_ATOMS: atom_id res chain seq x y z
N MET A 1 25.25 19.19 -1.82
CA MET A 1 23.92 18.52 -1.86
C MET A 1 22.88 19.58 -1.52
N PRO A 2 21.70 19.56 -2.15
CA PRO A 2 20.62 20.46 -1.74
C PRO A 2 20.34 20.29 -0.24
N ALA A 3 20.03 21.38 0.44
CA ALA A 3 19.67 21.35 1.85
C ALA A 3 18.38 20.53 2.01
N ILE A 4 18.41 19.54 2.89
CA ILE A 4 17.25 18.69 3.18
C ILE A 4 16.38 19.44 4.19
N ASN A 5 15.08 19.52 3.96
CA ASN A 5 14.16 20.08 4.93
C ASN A 5 14.09 19.16 6.17
N PRO A 6 14.50 19.64 7.37
CA PRO A 6 14.49 18.80 8.57
C PRO A 6 13.09 18.31 8.96
N ASN A 7 12.05 19.10 8.67
CA ASN A 7 10.65 18.71 8.92
C ASN A 7 10.24 17.46 8.13
N ILE A 8 10.85 17.19 6.97
CA ILE A 8 10.57 15.98 6.19
C ILE A 8 11.19 14.75 6.85
N LEU A 9 12.34 14.88 7.51
CA LEU A 9 12.98 13.77 8.22
C LEU A 9 12.10 13.33 9.40
N ILE A 10 11.65 14.30 10.21
CA ILE A 10 10.73 14.08 11.33
C ILE A 10 9.43 13.44 10.83
N TRP A 11 8.79 14.07 9.85
CA TRP A 11 7.55 13.57 9.26
C TRP A 11 7.71 12.13 8.74
N ALA A 12 8.79 11.83 8.02
CA ALA A 12 9.03 10.51 7.44
C ALA A 12 9.19 9.42 8.50
N ARG A 13 9.88 9.73 9.60
CA ARG A 13 10.06 8.82 10.74
C ARG A 13 8.73 8.57 11.46
N GLU A 14 8.03 9.64 11.83
CA GLU A 14 6.79 9.55 12.60
C GLU A 14 5.68 8.84 11.83
N THR A 15 5.51 9.17 10.55
CA THR A 15 4.54 8.50 9.67
C THR A 15 4.99 7.11 9.20
N ALA A 16 6.18 6.66 9.60
CA ALA A 16 6.60 5.26 9.54
C ALA A 16 6.37 4.51 10.86
N GLY A 17 5.80 5.18 11.88
CA GLY A 17 5.54 4.59 13.20
C GLY A 17 6.78 4.34 14.04
N LEU A 18 7.90 5.01 13.73
CA LEU A 18 9.16 4.79 14.44
C LEU A 18 9.37 5.86 15.52
N SER A 19 9.64 5.40 16.74
CA SER A 19 10.22 6.27 17.76
C SER A 19 11.63 6.72 17.33
N ILE A 20 12.15 7.75 17.98
CA ILE A 20 13.50 8.23 17.71
C ILE A 20 14.55 7.17 18.08
N ASP A 21 14.30 6.41 19.15
CA ASP A 21 15.12 5.28 19.59
C ASP A 21 15.12 4.15 18.53
N ASP A 22 13.94 3.69 18.12
CA ASP A 22 13.79 2.63 17.11
C ASP A 22 14.44 3.03 15.77
N ALA A 23 14.29 4.30 15.39
CA ALA A 23 14.87 4.81 14.16
C ALA A 23 16.39 4.83 14.23
N ALA A 24 16.98 5.31 15.35
CA ALA A 24 18.42 5.35 15.53
C ALA A 24 19.03 3.94 15.49
N GLU A 25 18.40 2.98 16.15
CA GLU A 25 18.80 1.57 16.14
C GLU A 25 18.71 0.97 14.74
N LYS A 26 17.55 1.05 14.08
CA LYS A 26 17.33 0.48 12.73
C LYS A 26 18.23 1.11 11.67
N LEU A 27 18.56 2.39 11.80
CA LEU A 27 19.50 3.07 10.90
C LEU A 27 20.95 2.66 11.12
N GLY A 28 21.26 1.98 12.22
CA GLY A 28 22.61 1.64 12.64
C GLY A 28 23.42 2.90 12.94
N ILE A 29 22.79 3.92 13.52
CA ILE A 29 23.51 5.12 13.96
C ILE A 29 24.31 4.73 15.19
N ALA A 30 25.63 4.58 15.04
CA ALA A 30 26.52 4.31 16.16
C ALA A 30 26.82 5.60 16.95
N GLU A 31 27.22 5.44 18.20
CA GLU A 31 27.86 6.52 18.95
C GLU A 31 29.10 6.99 18.18
N ALA A 32 29.29 8.30 18.09
CA ALA A 32 30.47 8.87 17.46
C ALA A 32 30.82 10.20 18.14
N ARG A 33 32.11 10.39 18.42
CA ARG A 33 32.63 11.63 19.04
C ARG A 33 31.95 11.98 20.37
N GLY A 34 31.58 10.97 21.16
CA GLY A 34 30.90 11.14 22.46
C GLY A 34 29.44 11.58 22.36
N VAL A 35 28.84 11.55 21.16
CA VAL A 35 27.43 11.87 20.94
C VAL A 35 26.65 10.59 20.77
N SER A 36 25.59 10.45 21.58
CA SER A 36 24.70 9.28 21.56
C SER A 36 24.02 9.11 20.19
N PRO A 37 23.65 7.88 19.79
CA PRO A 37 22.87 7.64 18.58
C PRO A 37 21.63 8.53 18.43
N LEU A 38 20.92 8.74 19.54
CA LEU A 38 19.73 9.56 19.66
C LEU A 38 20.02 11.02 19.33
N ASP A 39 21.03 11.59 19.97
CA ASP A 39 21.38 13.00 19.78
C ASP A 39 21.93 13.25 18.39
N ARG A 40 22.60 12.26 17.79
CA ARG A 40 22.99 12.32 16.37
C ARG A 40 21.78 12.35 15.44
N LEU A 41 20.76 11.52 15.69
CA LEU A 41 19.54 11.55 14.90
C LEU A 41 18.79 12.88 15.09
N ARG A 42 18.73 13.42 16.31
CA ARG A 42 18.18 14.76 16.59
C ARG A 42 18.92 15.85 15.83
N ALA A 43 20.25 15.82 15.80
CA ALA A 43 21.04 16.80 15.06
C ALA A 43 20.79 16.76 13.54
N TYR A 44 20.44 15.59 13.00
CA TYR A 44 19.97 15.51 11.61
C TYR A 44 18.56 16.09 11.45
N GLU A 45 17.64 15.76 12.37
CA GLU A 45 16.24 16.21 12.36
C GLU A 45 16.06 17.69 12.69
N SER A 46 17.04 18.34 13.34
CA SER A 46 17.06 19.79 13.57
C SER A 46 17.81 20.57 12.46
N GLY A 47 18.54 19.87 11.59
CA GLY A 47 19.38 20.48 10.56
C GLY A 47 20.73 21.01 11.07
N GLU A 48 21.08 20.77 12.33
CA GLU A 48 22.38 21.14 12.92
C GLU A 48 23.54 20.38 12.29
N GLN A 49 23.32 19.13 11.89
CA GLN A 49 24.32 18.29 11.26
C GLN A 49 23.91 17.91 9.83
N PRO A 50 24.80 18.08 8.83
CA PRO A 50 24.50 17.66 7.47
C PRO A 50 24.39 16.13 7.38
N LEU A 51 23.39 15.67 6.63
CA LEU A 51 23.14 14.25 6.39
C LEU A 51 23.89 13.77 5.14
N SER A 52 24.50 12.58 5.21
CA SER A 52 25.08 11.94 4.03
C SER A 52 24.00 11.32 3.14
N ARG A 53 24.23 11.27 1.81
CA ARG A 53 23.34 10.56 0.88
C ARG A 53 23.20 9.08 1.23
N THR A 54 24.25 8.43 1.73
CA THR A 54 24.19 7.04 2.17
C THR A 54 23.23 6.86 3.33
N THR A 55 23.25 7.76 4.31
CA THR A 55 22.28 7.77 5.42
C THR A 55 20.88 8.03 4.90
N LEU A 56 20.71 8.95 3.95
CA LEU A 56 19.40 9.24 3.37
C LEU A 56 18.80 8.05 2.61
N VAL A 57 19.62 7.29 1.88
CA VAL A 57 19.20 6.04 1.22
C VAL A 57 18.82 4.96 2.24
N LYS A 58 19.49 4.90 3.40
CA LYS A 58 19.07 4.02 4.49
C LYS A 58 17.73 4.47 5.08
N MET A 59 17.56 5.77 5.34
CA MET A 59 16.30 6.35 5.81
C MET A 59 15.17 6.08 4.83
N SER A 60 15.39 6.20 3.51
CA SER A 60 14.35 5.91 2.53
C SER A 60 13.85 4.47 2.59
N LYS A 61 14.75 3.50 2.80
CA LYS A 61 14.39 2.09 2.98
C LYS A 61 13.67 1.84 4.30
N ILE A 62 14.23 2.32 5.42
CA ILE A 62 13.70 2.05 6.76
C ILE A 62 12.38 2.78 7.01
N TYR A 63 12.27 4.04 6.58
CA TYR A 63 11.06 4.84 6.70
C TYR A 63 10.05 4.55 5.59
N ARG A 64 10.40 3.70 4.62
CA ARG A 64 9.55 3.31 3.48
C ARG A 64 8.99 4.53 2.76
N ARG A 65 9.90 5.41 2.37
CA ARG A 65 9.65 6.61 1.57
C ARG A 65 10.52 6.55 0.34
N SER A 66 10.02 7.08 -0.79
CA SER A 66 10.88 7.28 -1.95
C SER A 66 12.05 8.19 -1.55
N LEU A 67 13.24 7.94 -2.09
CA LEU A 67 14.39 8.81 -1.86
C LEU A 67 14.08 10.26 -2.28
N LEU A 68 13.27 10.43 -3.33
CA LEU A 68 12.84 11.75 -3.83
C LEU A 68 12.01 12.53 -2.80
N THR A 69 11.26 11.85 -1.92
CA THR A 69 10.43 12.49 -0.91
C THR A 69 11.25 13.38 0.03
N PHE A 70 12.50 13.01 0.31
CA PHE A 70 13.39 13.78 1.17
C PHE A 70 13.93 15.07 0.55
N TYR A 71 13.72 15.26 -0.75
CA TYR A 71 14.13 16.46 -1.48
C TYR A 71 12.96 17.40 -1.77
N LEU A 72 11.78 17.14 -1.21
CA LEU A 72 10.65 18.08 -1.29
C LEU A 72 10.89 19.30 -0.38
N ASP A 73 10.21 20.41 -0.68
CA ASP A 73 10.31 21.62 0.15
C ASP A 73 9.47 21.53 1.43
N ALA A 74 8.48 20.63 1.48
CA ALA A 74 7.63 20.41 2.65
C ALA A 74 7.10 18.95 2.67
N PRO A 75 6.68 18.44 3.84
CA PRO A 75 6.00 17.15 3.92
C PRO A 75 4.81 17.07 2.95
N PRO A 76 4.67 15.97 2.19
CA PRO A 76 3.54 15.82 1.29
C PRO A 76 2.24 15.69 2.09
N ARG A 77 1.13 16.10 1.47
CA ARG A 77 -0.19 15.96 2.07
C ARG A 77 -0.46 14.48 2.38
N LYS A 78 -1.07 14.20 3.53
CA LYS A 78 -1.53 12.85 3.86
C LYS A 78 -2.55 12.43 2.80
N GLY A 79 -2.25 11.34 2.09
CA GLY A 79 -3.19 10.76 1.14
C GLY A 79 -4.37 10.13 1.87
N ASP A 80 -5.55 10.21 1.27
CA ASP A 80 -6.70 9.44 1.74
C ASP A 80 -6.40 7.94 1.56
N ARG A 81 -6.81 7.11 2.53
CA ARG A 81 -6.77 5.66 2.36
C ARG A 81 -7.79 5.24 1.29
N GLY A 82 -8.86 6.00 1.10
CA GLY A 82 -10.00 5.60 0.26
C GLY A 82 -10.96 4.73 1.07
N GLU A 83 -12.20 4.62 0.61
CA GLU A 83 -13.30 4.06 1.42
C GLU A 83 -13.47 2.55 1.27
N ASP A 84 -12.86 1.92 0.26
CA ASP A 84 -13.07 0.50 -0.05
C ASP A 84 -12.04 -0.42 0.61
N PHE A 85 -11.82 -0.22 1.91
CA PHE A 85 -11.12 -1.17 2.77
C PHE A 85 -12.14 -2.12 3.38
N ARG A 86 -11.90 -3.42 3.26
CA ARG A 86 -12.57 -4.43 4.07
C ARG A 86 -11.96 -4.41 5.47
N THR A 87 -12.25 -3.35 6.22
CA THR A 87 -11.76 -3.16 7.60
C THR A 87 -12.71 -3.77 8.62
N LEU A 88 -12.13 -4.43 9.64
CA LEU A 88 -12.79 -4.62 10.93
C LEU A 88 -12.91 -3.26 11.66
N PRO A 89 -13.88 -3.08 12.56
CA PRO A 89 -14.18 -1.76 13.13
C PRO A 89 -13.08 -1.22 14.06
N SER A 90 -12.66 0.02 13.82
CA SER A 90 -12.30 1.03 14.84
C SER A 90 -11.16 0.76 15.85
N GLN A 91 -10.25 -0.19 15.61
CA GLN A 91 -8.99 -0.23 16.36
C GLN A 91 -7.85 0.29 15.50
N HIS A 92 -7.26 1.42 15.91
CA HIS A 92 -5.98 1.88 15.40
C HIS A 92 -4.93 0.85 15.81
N THR A 93 -4.62 -0.10 14.92
CA THR A 93 -3.62 -1.14 15.17
C THR A 93 -2.22 -0.57 14.97
N ALA A 94 -1.23 -1.17 15.64
CA ALA A 94 0.18 -0.78 15.52
C ALA A 94 0.71 -0.84 14.06
N ASP A 95 0.01 -1.55 13.18
CA ASP A 95 0.39 -1.82 11.80
C ASP A 95 -0.09 -0.77 10.79
N GLU A 96 -0.83 0.26 11.22
CA GLU A 96 -1.28 1.35 10.34
C GLU A 96 -0.20 1.96 9.43
N PRO A 97 1.03 2.23 9.92
CA PRO A 97 2.11 2.75 9.06
C PRO A 97 2.57 1.75 7.99
N LEU A 98 2.45 0.44 8.28
CA LEU A 98 2.77 -0.63 7.34
C LEU A 98 1.69 -0.71 6.26
N VAL A 99 0.40 -0.59 6.63
CA VAL A 99 -0.72 -0.52 5.68
C VAL A 99 -0.58 0.71 4.78
N ASP A 100 -0.22 1.87 5.33
CA ASP A 100 0.04 3.07 4.53
C ASP A 100 1.22 2.90 3.57
N ALA A 101 2.25 2.16 3.97
CA ALA A 101 3.38 1.84 3.11
C ALA A 101 2.96 0.89 1.98
N LEU A 102 2.14 -0.12 2.27
CA LEU A 102 1.56 -1.02 1.28
C LEU A 102 0.70 -0.25 0.28
N LEU A 103 -0.22 0.58 0.75
CA LEU A 103 -1.09 1.37 -0.13
C LEU A 103 -0.28 2.25 -1.09
N ARG A 104 0.81 2.87 -0.61
CA ARG A 104 1.70 3.68 -1.45
C ARG A 104 2.44 2.84 -2.48
N ASP A 105 2.93 1.66 -2.11
CA ASP A 105 3.57 0.74 -3.04
C ASP A 105 2.59 0.25 -4.13
N ILE A 106 1.37 -0.12 -3.75
CA ILE A 106 0.34 -0.57 -4.69
C ILE A 106 -0.11 0.57 -5.61
N ARG A 107 -0.28 1.79 -5.11
CA ARG A 107 -0.58 2.97 -5.96
C ARG A 107 0.53 3.25 -6.96
N ALA A 108 1.79 3.09 -6.55
CA ALA A 108 2.90 3.22 -7.49
C ALA A 108 2.85 2.14 -8.58
N ARG A 109 2.55 0.88 -8.23
CA ARG A 109 2.36 -0.22 -9.20
C ARG A 109 1.18 0.03 -10.14
N GLN A 110 0.03 0.44 -9.59
CA GLN A 110 -1.15 0.79 -10.38
C GLN A 110 -0.84 1.92 -11.36
N SER A 111 -0.15 2.97 -10.92
CA SER A 111 0.25 4.07 -11.81
C SER A 111 1.16 3.60 -12.94
N MET A 112 2.10 2.69 -12.69
CA MET A 112 2.95 2.13 -13.74
C MET A 112 2.15 1.30 -14.74
N VAL A 113 1.26 0.42 -14.26
CA VAL A 113 0.38 -0.39 -15.13
C VAL A 113 -0.55 0.50 -15.94
N ARG A 114 -1.15 1.52 -15.30
CA ARG A 114 -2.01 2.49 -15.97
C ARG A 114 -1.27 3.22 -17.10
N THR A 115 -0.06 3.73 -16.84
CA THR A 115 0.74 4.39 -17.88
C THR A 115 1.06 3.45 -19.04
N LEU A 116 1.37 2.17 -18.76
CA LEU A 116 1.60 1.18 -19.81
C LEU A 116 0.35 0.90 -20.65
N LEU A 117 -0.82 0.85 -20.01
CA LEU A 117 -2.10 0.67 -20.71
C LEU A 117 -2.49 1.93 -21.50
N GLU A 118 -2.22 3.13 -20.99
CA GLU A 118 -2.47 4.38 -21.72
C GLU A 118 -1.63 4.53 -23.00
N GLU A 119 -0.49 3.84 -23.07
CA GLU A 119 0.38 3.79 -24.25
C GLU A 119 -0.05 2.70 -25.26
N ASP A 120 -0.98 1.82 -24.88
CA ASP A 120 -1.51 0.75 -25.73
C ASP A 120 -2.77 1.24 -26.46
N ASP A 121 -2.72 1.30 -27.79
CA ASP A 121 -3.82 1.79 -28.62
C ASP A 121 -5.10 0.92 -28.50
N ASP A 122 -4.96 -0.34 -28.05
CA ASP A 122 -6.07 -1.28 -27.86
C ASP A 122 -6.65 -1.24 -26.43
N ALA A 123 -6.08 -0.44 -25.51
CA ALA A 123 -6.55 -0.38 -24.14
C ALA A 123 -7.85 0.45 -24.02
N GLU A 124 -8.95 -0.24 -23.74
CA GLU A 124 -10.25 0.40 -23.49
C GLU A 124 -10.56 0.52 -21.99
N ALA A 125 -11.28 1.60 -21.64
CA ALA A 125 -11.81 1.76 -20.30
C ALA A 125 -12.84 0.67 -19.99
N LEU A 126 -12.67 0.03 -18.83
CA LEU A 126 -13.53 -1.03 -18.34
C LEU A 126 -14.92 -0.48 -18.02
N PRO A 127 -15.97 -0.87 -18.77
CA PRO A 127 -17.27 -0.19 -18.74
C PRO A 127 -18.03 -0.39 -17.43
N PHE A 128 -17.66 -1.40 -16.64
CA PHE A 128 -18.30 -1.68 -15.35
C PHE A 128 -17.80 -0.75 -14.22
N ILE A 129 -16.64 -0.10 -14.37
CA ILE A 129 -16.09 0.80 -13.35
C ILE A 129 -16.97 2.05 -13.25
N GLY A 130 -17.53 2.30 -12.06
CA GLY A 130 -18.45 3.43 -11.84
C GLY A 130 -19.83 3.28 -12.49
N SER A 131 -20.16 2.11 -13.04
CA SER A 131 -21.44 1.87 -13.74
C SER A 131 -22.65 1.77 -12.81
N MET A 132 -22.45 1.43 -11.53
CA MET A 132 -23.51 1.18 -10.55
C MET A 132 -23.48 2.22 -9.42
N SER A 133 -24.65 2.43 -8.79
CA SER A 133 -24.81 3.31 -7.63
C SER A 133 -25.53 2.59 -6.49
N VAL A 134 -25.36 3.09 -5.26
CA VAL A 134 -26.04 2.53 -4.07
C VAL A 134 -27.56 2.52 -4.22
N SER A 135 -28.13 3.50 -4.94
CA SER A 135 -29.56 3.57 -5.24
C SER A 135 -30.08 2.45 -6.15
N ALA A 136 -29.21 1.73 -6.88
CA ALA A 136 -29.63 0.63 -7.75
C ALA A 136 -30.17 -0.58 -6.97
N GLY A 137 -29.83 -0.71 -5.69
CA GLY A 137 -30.24 -1.82 -4.83
C GLY A 137 -29.32 -3.04 -4.94
N VAL A 138 -29.28 -3.83 -3.86
CA VAL A 138 -28.40 -5.01 -3.74
C VAL A 138 -28.61 -6.05 -4.85
N PRO A 139 -29.85 -6.45 -5.22
CA PRO A 139 -30.05 -7.48 -6.23
C PRO A 139 -29.50 -7.10 -7.62
N GLN A 140 -29.67 -5.84 -8.02
CA GLN A 140 -29.21 -5.32 -9.29
C GLN A 140 -27.67 -5.29 -9.37
N VAL A 141 -27.04 -4.79 -8.30
CA VAL A 141 -25.57 -4.77 -8.20
C VAL A 141 -25.00 -6.19 -8.21
N LEU A 142 -25.62 -7.12 -7.48
CA LEU A 142 -25.21 -8.52 -7.47
C LEU A 142 -25.29 -9.15 -8.87
N SER A 143 -26.41 -8.96 -9.56
CA SER A 143 -26.59 -9.44 -10.94
C SER A 143 -25.54 -8.84 -11.88
N SER A 144 -25.25 -7.55 -11.75
CA SER A 144 -24.23 -6.88 -12.56
C SER A 144 -22.85 -7.47 -12.33
N ILE A 145 -22.47 -7.71 -11.07
CA ILE A 145 -21.17 -8.31 -10.73
C ILE A 145 -21.07 -9.73 -11.31
N GLN A 146 -22.09 -10.56 -11.10
CA GLN A 146 -22.12 -11.94 -11.60
C GLN A 146 -22.02 -12.00 -13.12
N SER A 147 -22.75 -11.14 -13.83
CA SER A 147 -22.68 -11.06 -15.29
C SER A 147 -21.35 -10.51 -15.78
N THR A 148 -20.78 -9.50 -15.11
CA THR A 148 -19.51 -8.88 -15.50
C THR A 148 -18.38 -9.90 -15.45
N ILE A 149 -18.20 -10.57 -14.31
CA ILE A 149 -17.12 -11.55 -14.13
C ILE A 149 -17.50 -12.94 -14.67
N ASP A 150 -18.68 -13.07 -15.28
CA ASP A 150 -19.24 -14.32 -15.80
C ASP A 150 -19.13 -15.45 -14.75
N LEU A 151 -19.64 -15.20 -13.54
CA LEU A 151 -19.56 -16.13 -12.41
C LEU A 151 -20.62 -17.23 -12.53
N ASP A 152 -20.19 -18.47 -12.76
CA ASP A 152 -21.06 -19.62 -12.56
C ASP A 152 -21.00 -20.12 -11.11
N LEU A 153 -22.09 -19.90 -10.38
CA LEU A 153 -22.24 -20.35 -9.01
C LEU A 153 -22.23 -21.88 -8.88
N ALA A 154 -22.66 -22.62 -9.89
CA ALA A 154 -22.61 -24.09 -9.86
C ALA A 154 -21.16 -24.56 -9.90
N THR A 155 -20.37 -24.05 -10.85
CA THR A 155 -18.93 -24.30 -10.95
C THR A 155 -18.17 -23.85 -9.70
N PHE A 156 -18.49 -22.68 -9.13
CA PHE A 156 -17.87 -22.22 -7.88
C PHE A 156 -18.14 -23.19 -6.73
N ARG A 157 -19.39 -23.63 -6.57
CA ARG A 157 -19.80 -24.53 -5.48
C ARG A 157 -19.36 -25.97 -5.67
N SER A 158 -19.06 -26.39 -6.91
CA SER A 158 -18.55 -27.72 -7.19
C SER A 158 -17.05 -27.87 -6.93
N GLN A 159 -16.34 -26.78 -6.62
CA GLN A 159 -14.91 -26.85 -6.28
C GLN A 159 -14.69 -27.67 -5.01
N GLY A 160 -13.72 -28.58 -5.05
CA GLY A 160 -13.47 -29.53 -3.96
C GLY A 160 -12.83 -28.92 -2.71
N THR A 161 -12.23 -27.72 -2.81
CA THR A 161 -11.58 -27.03 -1.69
C THR A 161 -11.80 -25.51 -1.76
N PRO A 162 -11.70 -24.80 -0.62
CA PRO A 162 -11.75 -23.33 -0.60
C PRO A 162 -10.70 -22.67 -1.50
N GLU A 163 -9.49 -23.22 -1.60
CA GLU A 163 -8.41 -22.69 -2.44
C GLU A 163 -8.74 -22.82 -3.92
N ALA A 164 -9.36 -23.94 -4.33
CA ALA A 164 -9.84 -24.13 -5.69
C ALA A 164 -11.00 -23.16 -6.02
N ALA A 165 -11.93 -22.95 -5.08
CA ALA A 165 -13.00 -21.97 -5.20
C ALA A 165 -12.47 -20.53 -5.33
N PHE A 166 -11.48 -20.17 -4.51
CA PHE A 166 -10.81 -18.88 -4.58
C PHE A 166 -10.07 -18.69 -5.90
N THR A 167 -9.33 -19.71 -6.35
CA THR A 167 -8.61 -19.67 -7.64
C THR A 167 -9.56 -19.48 -8.81
N TYR A 168 -10.69 -20.20 -8.81
CA TYR A 168 -11.74 -20.01 -9.80
C TYR A 168 -12.26 -18.57 -9.79
N LEU A 169 -12.71 -18.07 -8.64
CA LEU A 169 -13.23 -16.70 -8.52
C LEU A 169 -12.21 -15.65 -8.96
N ARG A 170 -10.94 -15.80 -8.53
CA ARG A 170 -9.85 -14.91 -8.91
C ARG A 170 -9.66 -14.88 -10.43
N SER A 171 -9.65 -16.05 -11.09
CA SER A 171 -9.50 -16.10 -12.55
C SER A 171 -10.65 -15.43 -13.30
N ARG A 172 -11.88 -15.49 -12.76
CA ARG A 172 -13.04 -14.76 -13.31
C ARG A 172 -12.89 -13.24 -13.21
N VAL A 173 -12.38 -12.77 -12.08
CA VAL A 173 -12.11 -11.34 -11.85
C VAL A 173 -10.93 -10.85 -12.71
N GLU A 174 -9.86 -11.62 -12.80
CA GLU A 174 -8.69 -11.25 -13.64
C GLU A 174 -9.03 -11.25 -15.13
N ALA A 175 -9.92 -12.15 -15.58
CA ALA A 175 -10.35 -12.22 -16.98
C ALA A 175 -11.08 -10.96 -17.48
N VAL A 176 -11.61 -10.12 -16.59
CA VAL A 176 -12.28 -8.86 -16.94
C VAL A 176 -11.38 -7.63 -16.78
N GLY A 177 -10.06 -7.83 -16.67
CA GLY A 177 -9.09 -6.74 -16.60
C GLY A 177 -8.83 -6.19 -15.19
N VAL A 178 -9.27 -6.89 -14.14
CA VAL A 178 -8.96 -6.50 -12.75
C VAL A 178 -7.69 -7.19 -12.26
N PHE A 179 -6.72 -6.42 -11.78
CA PHE A 179 -5.48 -6.94 -11.22
C PHE A 179 -5.67 -7.40 -9.78
N VAL A 180 -5.57 -8.71 -9.51
CA VAL A 180 -5.71 -9.26 -8.16
C VAL A 180 -4.34 -9.56 -7.56
N LEU A 181 -4.03 -8.93 -6.43
CA LEU A 181 -2.77 -9.10 -5.70
C LEU A 181 -3.01 -9.77 -4.35
N LEU A 182 -2.23 -10.83 -4.08
CA LEU A 182 -2.15 -11.48 -2.77
C LEU A 182 -0.92 -10.97 -2.05
N ILE A 183 -1.10 -10.23 -0.95
CA ILE A 183 -0.01 -9.60 -0.21
C ILE A 183 -0.27 -9.67 1.29
N GLY A 184 0.51 -10.50 2.00
CA GLY A 184 0.57 -10.49 3.47
C GLY A 184 1.76 -9.75 4.06
N ASN A 185 2.73 -9.29 3.25
CA ASN A 185 3.90 -8.56 3.75
C ASN A 185 4.53 -7.64 2.69
N LEU A 186 5.48 -6.80 3.11
CA LEU A 186 6.20 -5.85 2.25
C LEU A 186 7.59 -6.38 1.84
N GLY A 187 7.67 -7.64 1.39
CA GLY A 187 8.88 -8.26 0.89
C GLY A 187 9.84 -8.79 1.96
N SER A 188 9.38 -8.86 3.21
CA SER A 188 10.12 -9.46 4.34
C SER A 188 9.16 -9.97 5.40
N HIS A 189 9.47 -11.10 6.02
CA HIS A 189 8.69 -11.66 7.13
C HIS A 189 8.58 -10.72 8.35
N HIS A 190 9.51 -9.77 8.53
CA HIS A 190 9.43 -8.73 9.56
C HIS A 190 8.39 -7.63 9.26
N THR A 191 7.70 -7.73 8.13
CA THR A 191 6.69 -6.78 7.68
C THR A 191 5.35 -7.45 7.40
N ASN A 192 5.13 -8.62 8.01
CA ASN A 192 3.84 -9.29 7.98
C ASN A 192 2.77 -8.34 8.52
N LEU A 193 1.68 -8.23 7.77
CA LEU A 193 0.52 -7.42 8.10
C LEU A 193 -0.52 -8.32 8.75
N ASP A 194 -0.88 -8.02 9.99
CA ASP A 194 -1.95 -8.73 10.67
C ASP A 194 -3.27 -8.55 9.90
N VAL A 195 -4.10 -9.61 9.85
CA VAL A 195 -5.44 -9.60 9.26
C VAL A 195 -6.33 -8.53 9.90
N SER A 196 -6.08 -8.21 11.18
CA SER A 196 -6.73 -7.11 11.89
C SER A 196 -6.34 -5.73 11.37
N ALA A 197 -5.15 -5.57 10.77
CA ALA A 197 -4.71 -4.32 10.17
C ALA A 197 -5.35 -4.10 8.79
N PHE A 198 -5.50 -5.16 8.01
CA PHE A 198 -6.14 -5.13 6.69
C PHE A 198 -6.47 -6.55 6.21
N ARG A 199 -7.66 -6.72 5.64
CA ARG A 199 -8.08 -7.98 4.97
C ARG A 199 -8.05 -7.89 3.46
N GLY A 200 -8.50 -6.77 2.92
CA GLY A 200 -8.61 -6.52 1.49
C GLY A 200 -8.98 -5.07 1.20
N PHE A 201 -8.61 -4.57 0.03
CA PHE A 201 -8.99 -3.24 -0.45
C PHE A 201 -9.01 -3.22 -1.97
N ALA A 202 -9.85 -2.35 -2.54
CA ALA A 202 -9.90 -2.12 -3.98
C ALA A 202 -9.44 -0.70 -4.32
N LEU A 203 -8.69 -0.58 -5.42
CA LEU A 203 -8.36 0.69 -6.06
C LEU A 203 -9.09 0.74 -7.40
N ALA A 204 -10.22 1.44 -7.43
CA ALA A 204 -10.99 1.63 -8.65
C ALA A 204 -10.23 2.55 -9.62
N ASP A 205 -10.04 2.08 -10.85
CA ASP A 205 -9.49 2.85 -11.96
C ASP A 205 -10.11 2.30 -13.26
N PRO A 206 -10.51 3.15 -14.22
CA PRO A 206 -11.13 2.67 -15.45
C PRO A 206 -10.22 1.82 -16.33
N LEU A 207 -8.89 1.93 -16.23
CA LEU A 207 -7.93 1.18 -17.05
C LEU A 207 -7.21 0.11 -16.22
N ALA A 208 -6.78 0.45 -15.02
CA ALA A 208 -5.97 -0.42 -14.17
C ALA A 208 -6.61 -0.64 -12.78
N PRO A 209 -7.79 -1.25 -12.65
CA PRO A 209 -8.39 -1.51 -11.35
C PRO A 209 -7.65 -2.62 -10.61
N PHE A 210 -7.38 -2.40 -9.32
CA PHE A 210 -6.64 -3.34 -8.47
C PHE A 210 -7.53 -3.83 -7.33
N VAL A 211 -7.43 -5.11 -7.00
CA VAL A 211 -7.95 -5.70 -5.77
C VAL A 211 -6.79 -6.33 -5.02
N VAL A 212 -6.56 -5.90 -3.78
CA VAL A 212 -5.52 -6.44 -2.92
C VAL A 212 -6.17 -7.25 -1.81
N ILE A 213 -5.67 -8.45 -1.57
CA ILE A 213 -6.15 -9.39 -0.55
C ILE A 213 -4.98 -9.77 0.34
N ASN A 214 -5.20 -9.76 1.65
CA ASN A 214 -4.22 -10.26 2.61
C ASN A 214 -4.16 -11.79 2.52
N ASP A 215 -3.01 -12.33 2.13
CA ASP A 215 -2.83 -13.79 2.02
C ASP A 215 -2.82 -14.51 3.38
N GLN A 216 -2.73 -13.77 4.50
CA GLN A 216 -2.87 -14.28 5.86
C GLN A 216 -4.34 -14.41 6.29
N ASP A 217 -5.30 -13.79 5.59
CA ASP A 217 -6.75 -13.95 5.83
C ASP A 217 -7.31 -15.23 5.17
N ALA A 218 -6.47 -16.01 4.48
CA ALA A 218 -6.87 -17.22 3.74
C ALA A 218 -6.99 -18.48 4.62
N THR A 219 -7.30 -18.34 5.91
CA THR A 219 -7.42 -19.47 6.86
C THR A 219 -8.82 -19.59 7.45
#